data_AF-A0A399YJE6-F1
#
_entry.id   AF-A0A399YJE6-F1
#
_cell.length_a   1.000
_cell.length_b   1.000
_cell.length_c   1.000
_cell.angle_alpha   90.00
_cell.angle_beta   90.00
_cell.angle_gamma   90.00
#
_symmetry.space_group_name_H-M   'P 1'
#
loop_
_entity.id
_entity.type
_entity.pdbx_description
1 polymer ?
#
loop_
_entity_poly.entity_id
_entity_poly.type
_entity_poly.pdbx_seq_one_letter_code
_entity_poly.pdbx_strand_id
1 'polypeptide(L)'
;MSCRRIGRTRADASRWNVSTRTDIRCTSRQCAGTAIFIGTIIRPYRKFCARPSRIFFTLTKSRTIWRRFTPRAPCANATRIQKLFSLRGKISGAAIRRRLCGWKNSCIAIFAPQPRARATDEFVIGYAGRLVAEKGVDVLLRAAAQLPGAWRLRIIGSGPAQASLAASARALQIASRVEFSSWTDSAAMPRWYNSLDVLALPSLTRPNWKEQFGRVLTEAMACGVPVIGAASGEIPYVIGDAGIVVPEHDADALARALSELMRAPTRRQQLAQAGRARALEKFSEQKIVDDTWSFYQSLR
;
A
#
# COMPACT_ATOMS: atom_id res chain seq x y z
N MET A 1 -50.75 -16.20 23.16
CA MET A 1 -50.30 -16.88 24.39
C MET A 1 -49.85 -18.30 24.05
N SER A 2 -48.60 -18.62 24.41
CA SER A 2 -47.98 -19.95 24.56
C SER A 2 -48.18 -21.04 23.49
N CYS A 3 -47.10 -21.38 22.77
CA CYS A 3 -46.90 -22.71 22.22
C CYS A 3 -45.58 -23.28 22.79
N ARG A 4 -45.64 -24.46 23.44
CA ARG A 4 -44.49 -25.18 24.00
C ARG A 4 -44.42 -26.59 23.41
N ARG A 5 -43.22 -26.89 22.88
CA ARG A 5 -42.45 -28.16 22.79
C ARG A 5 -43.16 -29.46 22.41
N ILE A 6 -42.51 -30.19 21.49
CA ILE A 6 -41.93 -31.56 21.55
C ILE A 6 -41.07 -31.66 20.26
N GLY A 7 -39.93 -32.30 20.09
CA GLY A 7 -39.09 -33.26 20.82
C GLY A 7 -38.02 -33.74 19.81
N ARG A 8 -36.81 -34.06 20.26
CA ARG A 8 -35.67 -34.53 19.44
C ARG A 8 -35.83 -36.01 19.08
N THR A 9 -35.30 -36.42 17.91
CA THR A 9 -34.52 -37.67 17.74
C THR A 9 -33.53 -37.57 16.57
N ARG A 10 -32.41 -38.29 16.71
CA ARG A 10 -31.23 -38.37 15.85
C ARG A 10 -31.41 -39.38 14.70
N ALA A 11 -30.56 -39.24 13.68
CA ALA A 11 -29.58 -40.24 13.21
C ALA A 11 -29.60 -40.54 11.69
N ASP A 12 -28.49 -40.13 11.07
CA ASP A 12 -27.57 -40.91 10.23
C ASP A 12 -27.81 -41.22 8.75
N ALA A 13 -26.65 -41.33 8.11
CA ALA A 13 -26.30 -41.23 6.71
C ALA A 13 -26.79 -42.38 5.80
N SER A 14 -26.95 -42.06 4.51
CA SER A 14 -26.33 -42.81 3.40
C SER A 14 -26.97 -42.41 2.05
N ARG A 15 -26.15 -42.06 1.06
CA ARG A 15 -26.19 -42.66 -0.30
C ARG A 15 -25.15 -42.00 -1.21
N TRP A 16 -24.23 -42.83 -1.65
CA TRP A 16 -23.40 -42.63 -2.85
C TRP A 16 -24.27 -42.81 -4.10
N ASN A 17 -24.02 -42.04 -5.17
CA ASN A 17 -23.76 -42.63 -6.48
C ASN A 17 -23.12 -41.67 -7.48
N VAL A 18 -22.26 -42.23 -8.33
CA VAL A 18 -21.38 -41.60 -9.32
C VAL A 18 -21.96 -41.80 -10.74
N SER A 19 -21.50 -40.93 -11.66
CA SER A 19 -21.59 -40.98 -13.13
C SER A 19 -22.85 -40.31 -13.71
N THR A 20 -22.80 -39.54 -14.81
CA THR A 20 -22.06 -39.74 -16.06
C THR A 20 -21.69 -38.44 -16.77
N ARG A 21 -20.65 -38.57 -17.61
CA ARG A 21 -20.11 -37.64 -18.62
C ARG A 21 -21.14 -36.73 -19.30
N THR A 22 -20.71 -35.50 -19.58
CA THR A 22 -21.19 -34.75 -20.74
C THR A 22 -19.97 -34.19 -21.47
N ASP A 23 -19.75 -34.70 -22.68
CA ASP A 23 -18.85 -34.14 -23.67
C ASP A 23 -19.38 -32.77 -24.11
N ILE A 24 -18.56 -31.73 -24.01
CA ILE A 24 -18.77 -30.47 -24.73
C ILE A 24 -17.58 -30.28 -25.66
N ARG A 25 -17.81 -30.51 -26.96
CA ARG A 25 -16.92 -30.05 -28.04
C ARG A 25 -16.97 -28.53 -28.08
N CYS A 26 -15.84 -27.90 -27.85
CA CYS A 26 -15.64 -26.47 -28.00
C CYS A 26 -15.22 -26.15 -29.44
N THR A 27 -16.14 -25.60 -30.24
CA THR A 27 -15.85 -25.05 -31.57
C THR A 27 -15.85 -23.52 -31.51
N SER A 28 -14.74 -22.92 -31.12
CA SER A 28 -14.30 -21.62 -31.64
C SER A 28 -12.95 -21.22 -31.02
N ARG A 29 -11.99 -20.97 -31.89
CA ARG A 29 -10.67 -20.42 -31.56
C ARG A 29 -10.83 -19.02 -30.96
N GLN A 30 -10.25 -18.76 -29.79
CA GLN A 30 -9.33 -17.63 -29.53
C GLN A 30 -8.87 -17.57 -28.06
N CYS A 31 -7.54 -17.53 -27.91
CA CYS A 31 -6.75 -17.03 -26.78
C CYS A 31 -6.78 -17.80 -25.44
N ALA A 32 -5.76 -18.66 -25.28
CA ALA A 32 -5.33 -19.24 -24.01
C ALA A 32 -4.47 -18.25 -23.20
N GLY A 33 -4.77 -18.13 -21.90
CA GLY A 33 -3.95 -17.43 -20.91
C GLY A 33 -4.21 -18.02 -19.51
N THR A 34 -3.28 -18.83 -19.03
CA THR A 34 -3.38 -19.65 -17.82
C THR A 34 -3.33 -18.81 -16.54
N ALA A 35 -4.33 -19.00 -15.67
CA ALA A 35 -4.35 -18.55 -14.29
C ALA A 35 -3.43 -19.43 -13.41
N ILE A 36 -2.55 -18.81 -12.62
CA ILE A 36 -1.86 -19.50 -11.53
C ILE A 36 -2.44 -18.99 -10.21
N PHE A 37 -3.27 -19.84 -9.61
CA PHE A 37 -3.73 -19.76 -8.22
C PHE A 37 -2.56 -20.14 -7.31
N ILE A 38 -2.19 -19.27 -6.36
CA ILE A 38 -1.39 -19.66 -5.19
C ILE A 38 -2.26 -19.37 -3.97
N GLY A 39 -3.06 -20.37 -3.59
CA GLY A 39 -3.77 -20.40 -2.32
C GLY A 39 -2.81 -20.72 -1.18
N THR A 40 -2.72 -19.84 -0.19
CA THR A 40 -2.15 -20.20 1.12
C THR A 40 -3.32 -20.44 2.07
N ILE A 41 -3.64 -21.72 2.27
CA ILE A 41 -4.65 -22.16 3.23
C ILE A 41 -4.06 -22.16 4.64
N ILE A 42 -4.86 -21.60 5.53
CA ILE A 42 -4.80 -21.54 6.99
C ILE A 42 -4.56 -22.92 7.61
N ARG A 43 -3.61 -23.04 8.56
CA ARG A 43 -3.50 -24.19 9.47
C ARG A 43 -4.42 -24.00 10.67
N PRO A 44 -5.24 -25.00 11.06
CA PRO A 44 -5.82 -25.07 12.39
C PRO A 44 -4.97 -25.91 13.35
N TYR A 45 -5.16 -25.60 14.64
CA TYR A 45 -4.61 -26.22 15.84
C TYR A 45 -5.15 -27.65 16.10
N ARG A 46 -4.28 -28.59 16.51
CA ARG A 46 -4.34 -29.51 17.70
C ARG A 46 -3.72 -30.92 17.47
N LYS A 47 -2.77 -31.24 18.36
CA LYS A 47 -2.49 -32.49 19.12
C LYS A 47 -2.39 -33.88 18.46
N PHE A 48 -1.26 -34.54 18.83
CA PHE A 48 -1.05 -35.95 19.26
C PHE A 48 -0.38 -36.99 18.30
N CYS A 49 0.77 -37.49 18.80
CA CYS A 49 1.48 -38.78 18.67
C CYS A 49 1.47 -39.62 17.36
N ALA A 50 2.68 -39.90 16.81
CA ALA A 50 3.42 -41.16 16.98
C ALA A 50 4.40 -41.46 15.81
N ARG A 51 5.68 -41.71 16.18
CA ARG A 51 6.80 -42.47 15.53
C ARG A 51 7.22 -42.25 14.05
N PRO A 52 8.52 -42.48 13.74
CA PRO A 52 9.13 -42.11 12.47
C PRO A 52 9.27 -43.30 11.51
N SER A 53 9.11 -43.06 10.20
CA SER A 53 9.59 -43.98 9.16
C SER A 53 10.36 -43.20 8.10
N ARG A 54 11.64 -43.59 7.99
CA ARG A 54 12.64 -43.13 7.01
C ARG A 54 12.14 -43.38 5.58
N ILE A 55 12.36 -42.42 4.68
CA ILE A 55 12.27 -42.64 3.24
C ILE A 55 13.59 -42.20 2.59
N PHE A 56 14.25 -43.17 1.96
CA PHE A 56 15.44 -43.02 1.12
C PHE A 56 15.08 -42.30 -0.20
N PHE A 57 15.90 -41.36 -0.64
CA PHE A 57 15.87 -40.83 -2.02
C PHE A 57 17.09 -41.35 -2.79
N THR A 58 16.84 -42.19 -3.79
CA THR A 58 17.81 -42.55 -4.83
C THR A 58 17.80 -41.48 -5.92
N LEU A 59 18.95 -40.87 -6.18
CA LEU A 59 19.20 -39.96 -7.30
C LEU A 59 19.36 -40.74 -8.60
N THR A 60 18.52 -40.47 -9.59
CA THR A 60 18.81 -40.83 -11.00
C THR A 60 18.91 -39.56 -11.85
N LYS A 61 20.08 -39.40 -12.47
CA LYS A 61 20.39 -38.38 -13.47
C LYS A 61 19.63 -38.69 -14.76
N SER A 62 18.95 -37.69 -15.32
CA SER A 62 18.65 -37.67 -16.75
C SER A 62 18.71 -36.23 -17.26
N ARG A 63 19.42 -36.07 -18.38
CA ARG A 63 19.86 -34.81 -18.98
C ARG A 63 19.07 -34.60 -20.27
N THR A 64 18.53 -33.38 -20.42
CA THR A 64 18.28 -32.64 -21.68
C THR A 64 16.95 -32.87 -22.41
N ILE A 65 16.17 -31.77 -22.58
CA ILE A 65 15.81 -31.11 -23.87
C ILE A 65 15.18 -29.75 -23.51
N TRP A 66 15.83 -28.64 -23.85
CA TRP A 66 15.25 -27.28 -23.77
C TRP A 66 14.85 -26.85 -25.18
N ARG A 67 13.54 -26.78 -25.46
CA ARG A 67 13.02 -26.06 -26.62
C ARG A 67 12.96 -24.56 -26.31
N ARG A 68 13.57 -23.78 -27.20
CA ARG A 68 13.68 -22.31 -27.16
C ARG A 68 12.31 -21.69 -27.46
N PHE A 69 11.66 -21.10 -26.46
CA PHE A 69 10.61 -20.11 -26.65
C PHE A 69 11.19 -18.73 -26.33
N THR A 70 11.32 -17.88 -27.35
CA THR A 70 11.69 -16.46 -27.21
C THR A 70 10.43 -15.62 -27.04
N PRO A 71 10.22 -14.93 -25.91
CA PRO A 71 9.24 -13.85 -25.84
C PRO A 71 9.80 -12.60 -26.52
N ARG A 72 8.95 -11.93 -27.30
CA ARG A 72 9.20 -10.61 -27.89
C ARG A 72 9.31 -9.57 -26.77
N ALA A 73 10.40 -8.78 -26.82
CA ALA A 73 10.75 -7.62 -26.00
C ALA A 73 11.08 -7.85 -24.50
N PRO A 74 12.37 -8.02 -24.13
CA PRO A 74 12.80 -7.97 -22.74
C PRO A 74 12.92 -6.51 -22.25
N CYS A 75 12.22 -6.17 -21.16
CA CYS A 75 12.67 -5.07 -20.30
C CYS A 75 14.07 -5.42 -19.79
N ALA A 76 15.06 -4.59 -20.11
CA ALA A 76 16.49 -4.83 -19.85
C ALA A 76 16.90 -4.98 -18.35
N ASN A 77 15.94 -4.93 -17.41
CA ASN A 77 16.21 -5.00 -15.97
C ASN A 77 15.95 -6.35 -15.31
N ALA A 78 15.19 -7.27 -15.92
CA ALA A 78 14.84 -8.55 -15.26
C ALA A 78 15.96 -9.60 -15.34
N THR A 79 16.81 -9.56 -16.37
CA THR A 79 17.83 -10.61 -16.62
C THR A 79 19.11 -10.46 -15.80
N ARG A 80 19.23 -9.42 -14.97
CA ARG A 80 20.50 -9.11 -14.26
C ARG A 80 20.56 -9.60 -12.81
N ILE A 81 19.41 -9.90 -12.18
CA ILE A 81 19.37 -10.39 -10.80
C ILE A 81 19.69 -11.89 -10.73
N GLN A 82 19.37 -12.67 -11.77
CA GLN A 82 19.57 -14.12 -11.76
C GLN A 82 21.05 -14.56 -11.92
N LYS A 83 21.95 -13.66 -12.36
CA LYS A 83 23.39 -13.92 -12.45
C LYS A 83 24.18 -13.66 -11.16
N LEU A 84 23.53 -13.16 -10.10
CA LEU A 84 24.21 -12.82 -8.83
C LEU A 84 24.37 -14.01 -7.88
N PHE A 85 23.62 -15.10 -8.06
CA PHE A 85 23.66 -16.24 -7.14
C PHE A 85 24.62 -17.38 -7.56
N SER A 86 25.31 -17.27 -8.70
CA SER A 86 26.24 -18.32 -9.17
C SER A 86 27.73 -18.01 -8.95
N LEU A 87 28.08 -16.91 -8.26
CA LEU A 87 29.48 -16.56 -7.99
C LEU A 87 29.77 -16.68 -6.49
N ARG A 88 30.27 -17.86 -6.10
CA ARG A 88 31.02 -18.05 -4.85
C ARG A 88 32.33 -17.26 -4.97
N GLY A 89 32.32 -15.99 -4.56
CA GLY A 89 33.55 -15.18 -4.57
C GLY A 89 33.30 -13.73 -4.17
N LYS A 90 33.71 -13.39 -2.94
CA LYS A 90 34.00 -12.04 -2.40
C LYS A 90 33.47 -10.85 -3.22
N ILE A 91 32.18 -10.55 -3.10
CA ILE A 91 31.70 -9.20 -3.40
C ILE A 91 32.03 -8.35 -2.16
N SER A 92 33.05 -7.50 -2.26
CA SER A 92 33.37 -6.56 -1.18
C SER A 92 32.21 -5.57 -1.01
N GLY A 93 31.92 -5.12 0.21
CA GLY A 93 30.85 -4.13 0.47
C GLY A 93 31.02 -2.83 -0.34
N ALA A 94 32.25 -2.52 -0.76
CA ALA A 94 32.55 -1.42 -1.68
C ALA A 94 31.98 -1.64 -3.11
N ALA A 95 31.90 -2.87 -3.60
CA ALA A 95 31.35 -3.19 -4.91
C ALA A 95 29.81 -3.14 -4.94
N ILE A 96 29.14 -3.43 -3.82
CA ILE A 96 27.68 -3.22 -3.65
C ILE A 96 27.39 -1.71 -3.61
N ARG A 97 28.12 -0.96 -2.77
CA ARG A 97 28.01 0.51 -2.70
C ARG A 97 28.23 1.18 -4.07
N ARG A 98 29.29 0.82 -4.79
CA ARG A 98 29.62 1.43 -6.09
C ARG A 98 28.63 1.07 -7.22
N ARG A 99 27.92 -0.06 -7.14
CA ARG A 99 26.86 -0.43 -8.11
C ARG A 99 25.48 0.15 -7.78
N LEU A 100 25.20 0.46 -6.51
CA LEU A 100 23.97 1.15 -6.10
C LEU A 100 24.08 2.68 -6.26
N CYS A 101 25.25 3.27 -6.03
CA CYS A 101 25.51 4.70 -6.27
C CYS A 101 25.41 5.13 -7.76
N GLY A 102 25.33 4.18 -8.70
CA GLY A 102 25.12 4.44 -10.13
C GLY A 102 23.65 4.43 -10.56
N TRP A 103 22.70 4.23 -9.64
CA TRP A 103 21.27 4.39 -9.94
C TRP A 103 20.91 5.88 -10.01
N LYS A 104 20.95 6.44 -11.22
CA LYS A 104 20.39 7.77 -11.53
C LYS A 104 18.86 7.87 -11.32
N ASN A 105 18.21 6.80 -10.84
CA ASN A 105 16.76 6.65 -10.73
C ASN A 105 16.37 6.18 -9.31
N SER A 106 16.81 6.86 -8.25
CA SER A 106 16.23 6.56 -6.94
C SER A 106 14.75 6.95 -6.94
N CYS A 107 13.87 6.18 -6.30
CA CYS A 107 12.44 6.51 -6.21
C CYS A 107 12.25 7.91 -5.59
N ILE A 108 13.13 8.34 -4.67
CA ILE A 108 13.10 9.72 -4.15
C ILE A 108 13.56 10.76 -5.20
N ALA A 109 14.43 10.42 -6.16
CA ALA A 109 14.70 11.33 -7.27
C ALA A 109 13.46 11.54 -8.16
N ILE A 110 12.54 10.57 -8.20
CA ILE A 110 11.25 10.68 -8.89
C ILE A 110 10.26 11.51 -8.04
N PHE A 111 10.22 11.29 -6.73
CA PHE A 111 9.44 12.08 -5.77
C PHE A 111 10.22 13.32 -5.29
N ALA A 112 10.21 14.36 -6.10
CA ALA A 112 10.81 15.65 -5.77
C ALA A 112 9.80 16.79 -5.94
N PRO A 113 10.03 17.96 -5.30
CA PRO A 113 9.24 19.16 -5.56
C PRO A 113 9.38 19.58 -7.02
N GLN A 114 8.25 19.89 -7.63
CA GLN A 114 8.13 20.38 -8.99
C GLN A 114 7.47 21.75 -8.97
N PRO A 115 7.76 22.63 -9.95
CA PRO A 115 7.09 23.91 -10.07
C PRO A 115 5.56 23.70 -10.14
N ARG A 116 4.84 24.29 -9.19
CA ARG A 116 3.38 24.22 -9.15
C ARG A 116 2.82 25.41 -9.93
N ALA A 117 2.25 25.15 -11.10
CA ALA A 117 1.35 26.11 -11.72
C ALA A 117 0.07 26.16 -10.88
N ARG A 118 -0.10 27.22 -10.10
CA ARG A 118 -1.28 27.38 -9.23
C ARG A 118 -2.47 27.73 -10.12
N ALA A 119 -3.25 26.71 -10.50
CA ALA A 119 -4.37 26.87 -11.41
C ALA A 119 -5.60 27.55 -10.74
N THR A 120 -5.68 27.51 -9.40
CA THR A 120 -6.82 28.00 -8.61
C THR A 120 -6.35 28.54 -7.26
N ASP A 121 -7.12 29.46 -6.68
CA ASP A 121 -6.92 29.94 -5.30
C ASP A 121 -7.44 28.96 -4.23
N GLU A 122 -8.06 27.85 -4.63
CA GLU A 122 -8.55 26.80 -3.73
C GLU A 122 -7.40 26.09 -2.98
N PHE A 123 -7.64 25.77 -1.71
CA PHE A 123 -6.78 24.90 -0.91
C PHE A 123 -7.02 23.42 -1.23
N VAL A 124 -6.01 22.72 -1.74
CA VAL A 124 -6.13 21.35 -2.23
C VAL A 124 -5.62 20.33 -1.20
N ILE A 125 -6.53 19.55 -0.65
CA ILE A 125 -6.27 18.47 0.30
C ILE A 125 -6.20 17.15 -0.46
N GLY A 126 -5.19 16.34 -0.22
CA GLY A 126 -5.04 15.03 -0.84
C GLY A 126 -5.16 13.88 0.15
N TYR A 127 -5.69 12.77 -0.34
CA TYR A 127 -5.59 11.45 0.28
C TYR A 127 -5.27 10.42 -0.82
N ALA A 128 -4.36 9.50 -0.54
CA ALA A 128 -4.06 8.37 -1.41
C ALA A 128 -4.04 7.06 -0.60
N GLY A 129 -4.80 6.05 -1.04
CA GLY A 129 -4.82 4.76 -0.37
C GLY A 129 -6.06 3.91 -0.64
N ARG A 130 -6.14 2.75 0.02
CA ARG A 130 -7.31 1.86 -0.05
C ARG A 130 -8.52 2.53 0.58
N LEU A 131 -9.69 2.45 -0.05
CA LEU A 131 -10.95 2.97 0.50
C LEU A 131 -11.63 1.90 1.36
N VAL A 132 -11.11 1.75 2.58
CA VAL A 132 -11.54 0.79 3.61
C VAL A 132 -11.73 1.53 4.94
N ALA A 133 -12.53 0.98 5.84
CA ALA A 133 -12.94 1.67 7.07
C ALA A 133 -11.76 1.98 8.01
N GLU A 134 -10.73 1.14 8.02
CA GLU A 134 -9.52 1.36 8.82
C GLU A 134 -8.65 2.52 8.32
N LYS A 135 -8.89 3.03 7.11
CA LYS A 135 -8.14 4.18 6.58
C LYS A 135 -8.74 5.54 6.94
N GLY A 136 -9.89 5.55 7.63
CA GLY A 136 -10.48 6.75 8.25
C GLY A 136 -10.84 7.88 7.29
N VAL A 137 -11.06 7.60 6.00
CA VAL A 137 -11.44 8.63 5.02
C VAL A 137 -12.76 9.32 5.42
N ASP A 138 -13.63 8.66 6.17
CA ASP A 138 -14.83 9.27 6.76
C ASP A 138 -14.50 10.40 7.74
N VAL A 139 -13.43 10.26 8.53
CA VAL A 139 -12.94 11.29 9.45
C VAL A 139 -12.46 12.50 8.66
N LEU A 140 -11.73 12.28 7.57
CA LEU A 140 -11.29 13.35 6.67
C LEU A 140 -12.45 14.08 5.99
N LEU A 141 -13.49 13.36 5.56
CA LEU A 141 -14.71 14.00 5.02
C LEU A 141 -15.39 14.89 6.07
N ARG A 142 -15.56 14.39 7.30
CA ARG A 142 -16.13 15.19 8.41
C ARG A 142 -15.27 16.41 8.73
N ALA A 143 -13.95 16.26 8.74
CA ALA A 143 -13.03 17.36 8.99
C ALA A 143 -13.07 18.43 7.88
N ALA A 144 -13.06 18.00 6.61
CA ALA A 144 -13.12 18.90 5.47
C ALA A 144 -14.44 19.69 5.42
N ALA A 145 -15.55 19.08 5.82
CA ALA A 145 -16.86 19.76 5.91
C ALA A 145 -16.88 20.95 6.88
N GLN A 146 -15.95 21.00 7.83
CA GLN A 146 -15.83 22.11 8.79
C GLN A 146 -14.96 23.26 8.27
N LEU A 147 -14.26 23.08 7.15
CA LEU A 147 -13.32 24.07 6.64
C LEU A 147 -14.03 25.25 5.97
N PRO A 148 -13.66 26.50 6.31
CA PRO A 148 -14.20 27.67 5.64
C PRO A 148 -13.54 27.88 4.27
N GLY A 149 -14.12 28.79 3.48
CA GLY A 149 -13.52 29.26 2.24
C GLY A 149 -13.50 28.24 1.10
N ALA A 150 -12.58 28.44 0.15
CA ALA A 150 -12.47 27.66 -1.06
C ALA A 150 -11.44 26.55 -0.90
N TRP A 151 -11.89 25.30 -1.01
CA TRP A 151 -11.04 24.11 -0.88
C TRP A 151 -11.56 22.97 -1.76
N ARG A 152 -10.66 22.05 -2.12
CA ARG A 152 -10.99 20.77 -2.75
C ARG A 152 -10.31 19.61 -2.05
N LEU A 153 -10.99 18.48 -2.02
CA LEU A 153 -10.47 17.23 -1.51
C LEU A 153 -10.32 16.23 -2.66
N ARG A 154 -9.10 15.80 -2.94
CA ARG A 154 -8.77 14.80 -3.95
C ARG A 154 -8.43 13.47 -3.28
N ILE A 155 -9.17 12.43 -3.64
CA ILE A 155 -9.05 11.08 -3.08
C ILE A 155 -8.65 10.15 -4.21
N ILE A 156 -7.42 9.66 -4.20
CA ILE A 156 -6.97 8.59 -5.10
C ILE A 156 -7.07 7.26 -4.37
N GLY A 157 -7.85 6.33 -4.93
CA GLY A 157 -7.97 5.01 -4.38
C GLY A 157 -9.21 4.26 -4.84
N SER A 158 -9.29 3.01 -4.43
CA SER A 158 -10.50 2.20 -4.58
C SER A 158 -10.67 1.28 -3.38
N GLY A 159 -11.89 0.82 -3.17
CA GLY A 159 -12.20 -0.11 -2.10
C GLY A 159 -13.69 -0.17 -1.77
N PRO A 160 -14.10 -1.12 -0.93
CA PRO A 160 -15.49 -1.37 -0.61
C PRO A 160 -16.20 -0.17 0.05
N ALA A 161 -15.46 0.73 0.69
CA ALA A 161 -16.06 1.90 1.33
C ALA A 161 -16.42 3.02 0.34
N GLN A 162 -16.00 2.97 -0.93
CA GLN A 162 -16.15 4.07 -1.88
C GLN A 162 -17.59 4.59 -2.00
N ALA A 163 -18.59 3.70 -2.14
CA ALA A 163 -19.99 4.11 -2.23
C ALA A 163 -20.49 4.79 -0.94
N SER A 164 -20.10 4.26 0.22
CA SER A 164 -20.45 4.85 1.53
C SER A 164 -19.79 6.20 1.77
N LEU A 165 -18.55 6.39 1.30
CA LEU A 165 -17.83 7.65 1.38
C LEU A 165 -18.46 8.71 0.47
N ALA A 166 -18.86 8.34 -0.76
CA ALA A 166 -19.59 9.23 -1.66
C ALA A 166 -20.97 9.62 -1.10
N ALA A 167 -21.69 8.69 -0.45
CA ALA A 167 -22.92 8.99 0.26
C ALA A 167 -22.68 9.95 1.45
N SER A 168 -21.60 9.73 2.21
CA SER A 168 -21.22 10.61 3.33
C SER A 168 -20.89 12.02 2.84
N ALA A 169 -20.15 12.17 1.73
CA ALA A 169 -19.86 13.47 1.15
C ALA A 169 -21.13 14.23 0.70
N ARG A 170 -22.16 13.51 0.20
CA ARG A 170 -23.48 14.10 -0.10
C ARG A 170 -24.23 14.51 1.15
N ALA A 171 -24.26 13.67 2.18
CA ALA A 171 -24.92 13.97 3.45
C ALA A 171 -24.27 15.19 4.16
N LEU A 172 -22.95 15.33 4.04
CA LEU A 172 -22.19 16.48 4.52
C LEU A 172 -22.27 17.71 3.60
N GLN A 173 -23.01 17.64 2.49
CA GLN A 173 -23.17 18.72 1.51
C GLN A 173 -21.86 19.23 0.89
N ILE A 174 -20.83 18.37 0.81
CA ILE A 174 -19.51 18.69 0.24
C ILE A 174 -19.20 17.93 -1.05
N ALA A 175 -20.15 17.16 -1.59
CA ALA A 175 -19.90 16.29 -2.75
C ALA A 175 -19.30 17.03 -3.97
N SER A 176 -19.66 18.29 -4.21
CA SER A 176 -19.10 19.10 -5.31
C SER A 176 -17.63 19.51 -5.11
N ARG A 177 -17.10 19.37 -3.89
CA ARG A 177 -15.72 19.69 -3.52
C ARG A 177 -14.83 18.45 -3.37
N VAL A 178 -15.41 17.25 -3.47
CA VAL A 178 -14.69 15.99 -3.30
C VAL A 178 -14.56 15.27 -4.64
N GLU A 179 -13.34 15.02 -5.06
CA GLU A 179 -13.00 14.28 -6.27
C GLU A 179 -12.50 12.89 -5.90
N PHE A 180 -13.23 11.86 -6.32
CA PHE A 180 -12.80 10.46 -6.21
C PHE A 180 -12.21 10.01 -7.54
N SER A 181 -10.95 9.61 -7.52
CA SER A 181 -10.24 9.08 -8.67
C SER A 181 -9.76 7.66 -8.39
N SER A 182 -9.84 6.80 -9.40
CA SER A 182 -9.31 5.45 -9.32
C SER A 182 -7.78 5.47 -9.16
N TRP A 183 -7.19 4.29 -8.93
CA TRP A 183 -5.74 4.12 -8.94
C TRP A 183 -5.10 4.74 -10.19
N THR A 184 -3.95 5.37 -9.98
CA THR A 184 -3.09 5.91 -11.03
C THR A 184 -1.74 5.21 -11.03
N ASP A 185 -1.00 5.36 -12.13
CA ASP A 185 0.35 4.79 -12.26
C ASP A 185 1.30 5.42 -11.21
N SER A 186 2.22 4.62 -10.68
CA SER A 186 3.22 5.09 -9.72
C SER A 186 4.09 6.23 -10.29
N ALA A 187 4.33 6.24 -11.60
CA ALA A 187 5.04 7.33 -12.28
C ALA A 187 4.24 8.65 -12.34
N ALA A 188 2.91 8.61 -12.18
CA ALA A 188 2.06 9.80 -12.17
C ALA A 188 1.88 10.39 -10.75
N MET A 189 2.13 9.59 -9.71
CA MET A 189 1.98 10.02 -8.31
C MET A 189 2.81 11.26 -7.93
N PRO A 190 4.07 11.44 -8.36
CA PRO A 190 4.83 12.66 -8.04
C PRO A 190 4.12 13.93 -8.51
N ARG A 191 3.59 13.93 -9.74
CA ARG A 191 2.84 15.07 -10.27
C ARG A 191 1.55 15.32 -9.47
N TRP A 192 0.88 14.25 -9.05
CA TRP A 192 -0.30 14.36 -8.21
C TRP A 192 0.02 14.96 -6.84
N TYR A 193 1.05 14.46 -6.14
CA TYR A 193 1.48 15.03 -4.85
C TYR A 193 1.82 16.52 -4.99
N ASN A 194 2.62 16.89 -6.00
CA ASN A 194 2.98 18.28 -6.27
C ASN A 194 1.78 19.20 -6.60
N SER A 195 0.59 18.63 -6.87
CA SER A 195 -0.64 19.41 -7.06
C SER A 195 -1.37 19.75 -5.77
N LEU A 196 -0.98 19.16 -4.64
CA LEU A 196 -1.62 19.29 -3.33
C LEU A 196 -1.02 20.45 -2.52
N ASP A 197 -1.83 21.03 -1.64
CA ASP A 197 -1.36 21.91 -0.57
C ASP A 197 -1.02 21.15 0.71
N VAL A 198 -1.65 19.99 0.93
CA VAL A 198 -1.46 19.11 2.08
C VAL A 198 -1.91 17.69 1.75
N LEU A 199 -1.22 16.68 2.28
CA LEU A 199 -1.69 15.29 2.30
C LEU A 199 -2.19 14.95 3.71
N ALA A 200 -3.39 14.36 3.81
CA ALA A 200 -3.94 13.87 5.08
C ALA A 200 -4.06 12.33 5.08
N LEU A 201 -3.53 11.67 6.12
CA LEU A 201 -3.63 10.22 6.33
C LEU A 201 -4.31 9.91 7.68
N PRO A 202 -5.65 9.90 7.75
CA PRO A 202 -6.42 9.75 8.98
C PRO A 202 -6.62 8.27 9.39
N SER A 203 -5.62 7.40 9.20
CA SER A 203 -5.75 5.96 9.47
C SER A 203 -6.14 5.69 10.93
N LEU A 204 -6.90 4.62 11.14
CA LEU A 204 -7.49 4.24 12.41
C LEU A 204 -7.01 2.87 12.85
N THR A 205 -6.56 2.76 14.10
CA THR A 205 -6.21 1.52 14.76
C THR A 205 -7.46 0.68 14.99
N ARG A 206 -7.38 -0.58 14.57
CA ARG A 206 -8.39 -1.62 14.78
C ARG A 206 -7.74 -2.81 15.49
N PRO A 207 -8.51 -3.69 16.16
CA PRO A 207 -7.94 -4.84 16.88
C PRO A 207 -6.98 -5.72 16.05
N ASN A 208 -7.19 -5.79 14.74
CA ASN A 208 -6.41 -6.60 13.79
C ASN A 208 -5.63 -5.76 12.76
N TRP A 209 -5.61 -4.43 12.88
CA TRP A 209 -4.98 -3.58 11.89
C TRP A 209 -4.50 -2.26 12.48
N LYS A 210 -3.29 -1.84 12.09
CA LYS A 210 -2.74 -0.50 12.33
C LYS A 210 -1.92 -0.08 11.12
N GLU A 211 -1.73 1.22 10.93
CA GLU A 211 -0.85 1.69 9.86
C GLU A 211 0.59 1.24 10.13
N GLN A 212 1.16 0.47 9.21
CA GLN A 212 2.49 -0.13 9.39
C GLN A 212 3.63 0.82 9.00
N PHE A 213 3.34 1.78 8.11
CA PHE A 213 4.34 2.74 7.64
C PHE A 213 3.66 3.99 7.07
N GLY A 214 2.69 3.83 6.17
CA GLY A 214 2.09 4.96 5.48
C GLY A 214 3.02 5.55 4.41
N ARG A 215 3.41 4.73 3.43
CA ARG A 215 4.33 5.12 2.33
C ARG A 215 3.98 6.45 1.65
N VAL A 216 2.69 6.73 1.51
CA VAL A 216 2.16 7.97 0.93
C VAL A 216 2.63 9.23 1.69
N LEU A 217 2.87 9.15 3.00
CA LEU A 217 3.46 10.23 3.79
C LEU A 217 4.87 10.53 3.30
N THR A 218 5.72 9.51 3.21
CA THR A 218 7.12 9.68 2.77
C THR A 218 7.22 10.18 1.32
N GLU A 219 6.33 9.73 0.45
CA GLU A 219 6.26 10.18 -0.95
C GLU A 219 5.84 11.65 -1.03
N ALA A 220 4.81 12.06 -0.30
CA ALA A 220 4.36 13.45 -0.24
C ALA A 220 5.41 14.37 0.38
N MET A 221 6.03 13.95 1.49
CA MET A 221 7.13 14.67 2.13
C MET A 221 8.31 14.86 1.18
N ALA A 222 8.70 13.82 0.44
CA ALA A 222 9.76 13.91 -0.56
C ALA A 222 9.43 14.91 -1.69
N CYS A 223 8.16 15.00 -2.09
CA CYS A 223 7.63 16.03 -2.99
C CYS A 223 7.50 17.43 -2.36
N GLY A 224 7.86 17.63 -1.10
CA GLY A 224 7.73 18.93 -0.42
C GLY A 224 6.27 19.30 -0.14
N VAL A 225 5.41 18.31 0.06
CA VAL A 225 4.01 18.51 0.47
C VAL A 225 3.93 18.30 1.98
N PRO A 226 3.38 19.26 2.76
CA PRO A 226 3.20 19.06 4.18
C PRO A 226 2.17 17.95 4.43
N VAL A 227 2.36 17.20 5.51
CA VAL A 227 1.53 16.03 5.83
C VAL A 227 0.85 16.17 7.20
N ILE A 228 -0.38 15.68 7.27
CA ILE A 228 -1.13 15.48 8.52
C ILE A 228 -1.46 14.00 8.63
N GLY A 229 -1.22 13.39 9.78
CA GLY A 229 -1.52 11.98 10.02
C GLY A 229 -2.21 11.75 11.36
N ALA A 230 -3.06 10.74 11.44
CA ALA A 230 -3.62 10.30 12.71
C ALA A 230 -2.58 9.52 13.53
N ALA A 231 -2.72 9.50 14.85
CA ALA A 231 -1.83 8.82 15.78
C ALA A 231 -1.94 7.26 15.76
N SER A 232 -2.06 6.66 14.58
CA SER A 232 -2.18 5.22 14.37
C SER A 232 -0.85 4.60 13.93
N GLY A 233 -0.45 3.52 14.61
CA GLY A 233 0.71 2.71 14.25
C GLY A 233 1.99 3.53 14.07
N GLU A 234 2.66 3.38 12.93
CA GLU A 234 3.94 4.05 12.65
C GLU A 234 3.80 5.47 12.10
N ILE A 235 2.58 5.98 11.90
CA ILE A 235 2.37 7.35 11.38
C ILE A 235 3.12 8.41 12.22
N PRO A 236 3.05 8.43 13.56
CA PRO A 236 3.78 9.40 14.36
C PRO A 236 5.29 9.32 14.17
N TYR A 237 5.84 8.10 13.99
CA TYR A 237 7.26 7.91 13.74
C TYR A 237 7.66 8.41 12.35
N VAL A 238 6.86 8.13 11.32
CA VAL A 238 7.15 8.60 9.96
C VAL A 238 7.11 10.13 9.90
N ILE A 239 6.09 10.75 10.49
CA ILE A 239 5.93 12.21 10.50
C ILE A 239 7.00 12.89 11.37
N GLY A 240 7.25 12.39 12.59
CA GLY A 240 8.13 13.04 13.55
C GLY A 240 7.70 14.48 13.86
N ASP A 241 8.67 15.39 13.85
CA ASP A 241 8.51 16.84 13.98
C ASP A 241 8.25 17.56 12.65
N ALA A 242 8.18 16.82 11.55
CA ALA A 242 8.19 17.34 10.18
C ALA A 242 6.78 17.40 9.53
N GLY A 243 5.73 17.31 10.35
CA GLY A 243 4.33 17.41 9.95
C GLY A 243 3.44 17.51 11.19
N ILE A 244 2.14 17.26 11.04
CA ILE A 244 1.18 17.34 12.15
C ILE A 244 0.62 15.95 12.44
N VAL A 245 0.65 15.55 13.71
CA VAL A 245 -0.02 14.33 14.18
C VAL A 245 -1.25 14.73 14.99
N VAL A 246 -2.40 14.14 14.65
CA VAL A 246 -3.67 14.37 15.34
C VAL A 246 -4.17 13.09 16.01
N PRO A 247 -5.02 13.16 17.06
CA PRO A 247 -5.67 11.99 17.62
C PRO A 247 -6.48 11.21 16.58
N GLU A 248 -6.55 9.89 16.74
CA GLU A 248 -7.44 9.06 15.92
C GLU A 248 -8.91 9.41 16.17
N HIS A 249 -9.78 9.16 15.19
CA HIS A 249 -11.24 9.41 15.27
C HIS A 249 -11.66 10.88 15.50
N ASP A 250 -10.72 11.82 15.63
CA ASP A 250 -10.99 13.22 15.93
C ASP A 250 -11.03 14.08 14.66
N ALA A 251 -12.23 14.21 14.09
CA ALA A 251 -12.45 15.05 12.92
C ALA A 251 -12.20 16.54 13.22
N ASP A 252 -12.42 16.99 14.45
CA ASP A 252 -12.28 18.40 14.82
C ASP A 252 -10.80 18.77 14.95
N ALA A 253 -9.97 17.90 15.51
CA ALA A 253 -8.51 18.08 15.53
C ALA A 253 -7.94 18.09 14.11
N LEU A 254 -8.40 17.19 13.25
CA LEU A 254 -8.00 17.18 11.85
C LEU A 254 -8.44 18.46 11.12
N ALA A 255 -9.66 18.95 11.37
CA ALA A 255 -10.16 20.20 10.80
C ALA A 255 -9.35 21.40 11.27
N ARG A 256 -9.00 21.49 12.57
CA ARG A 256 -8.13 22.54 13.11
C ARG A 256 -6.76 22.55 12.44
N ALA A 257 -6.13 21.38 12.29
CA ALA A 257 -4.82 21.26 11.63
C ALA A 257 -4.89 21.65 10.14
N LEU A 258 -5.91 21.19 9.41
CA LEU A 258 -6.14 21.59 8.01
C LEU A 258 -6.37 23.09 7.90
N SER A 259 -7.16 23.67 8.80
CA SER A 259 -7.50 25.08 8.81
C SER A 259 -6.30 25.97 9.18
N GLU A 260 -5.41 25.51 10.06
CA GLU A 260 -4.12 26.18 10.35
C GLU A 260 -3.29 26.28 9.07
N LEU A 261 -3.08 25.15 8.39
CA LEU A 261 -2.29 25.12 7.16
C LEU A 261 -2.92 25.95 6.04
N MET A 262 -4.25 25.92 5.92
CA MET A 262 -4.97 26.75 4.95
C MET A 262 -4.70 28.25 5.15
N ARG A 263 -4.64 28.73 6.40
CA ARG A 263 -4.45 30.16 6.73
C ARG A 263 -3.00 30.59 6.85
N ALA A 264 -2.05 29.66 7.03
CA ALA A 264 -0.65 29.98 7.27
C ALA A 264 0.28 29.42 6.17
N PRO A 265 0.44 30.12 5.02
CA PRO A 265 1.35 29.71 3.95
C PRO A 265 2.80 29.51 4.43
N THR A 266 3.30 30.38 5.31
CA THR A 266 4.65 30.26 5.88
C THR A 266 4.82 28.96 6.67
N ARG A 267 3.81 28.60 7.48
CA ARG A 267 3.81 27.34 8.25
C ARG A 267 3.81 26.13 7.33
N ARG A 268 3.02 26.16 6.25
CA ARG A 268 3.03 25.11 5.22
C ARG A 268 4.40 24.95 4.58
N GLN A 269 5.06 26.05 4.22
CA GLN A 269 6.39 26.00 3.63
C GLN A 269 7.44 25.44 4.59
N GLN A 270 7.38 25.80 5.88
CA GLN A 270 8.26 25.24 6.91
C GLN A 270 8.08 23.72 7.04
N LEU A 271 6.84 23.25 7.14
CA LEU A 271 6.56 21.80 7.24
C LEU A 271 6.91 21.06 5.95
N ALA A 272 6.72 21.67 4.77
CA ALA A 272 7.16 21.11 3.50
C ALA A 272 8.69 20.89 3.45
N GLN A 273 9.46 21.89 3.90
CA GLN A 273 10.92 21.81 3.96
C GLN A 273 11.39 20.78 4.98
N ALA A 274 10.85 20.80 6.20
CA ALA A 274 11.16 19.83 7.24
C ALA A 274 10.81 18.41 6.80
N GLY A 275 9.61 18.23 6.21
CA GLY A 275 9.13 16.96 5.67
C GLY A 275 10.09 16.40 4.64
N ARG A 276 10.48 17.22 3.66
CA ARG A 276 11.43 16.82 2.63
C ARG A 276 12.78 16.42 3.20
N ALA A 277 13.34 17.22 4.11
CA ALA A 277 14.61 16.91 4.74
C ALA A 277 14.56 15.57 5.46
N ARG A 278 13.49 15.33 6.25
CA ARG A 278 13.27 14.06 6.95
C ARG A 278 13.13 12.88 5.99
N ALA A 279 12.36 13.02 4.91
CA ALA A 279 12.18 11.96 3.93
C ALA A 279 13.51 11.54 3.28
N LEU A 280 14.35 12.51 2.94
CA LEU A 280 15.69 12.27 2.36
C LEU A 280 16.64 11.62 3.38
N GLU A 281 16.61 12.09 4.64
CA GLU A 281 17.52 11.64 5.69
C GLU A 281 17.18 10.23 6.20
N LYS A 282 15.90 9.93 6.41
CA LYS A 282 15.45 8.69 7.08
C LYS A 282 14.94 7.62 6.13
N PHE A 283 14.36 8.01 5.00
CA PHE A 283 13.57 7.10 4.15
C PHE A 283 14.07 7.02 2.70
N SER A 284 15.24 7.60 2.41
CA SER A 284 15.87 7.40 1.11
C SER A 284 16.31 5.97 0.90
N GLU A 285 16.27 5.53 -0.35
CA GLU A 285 16.73 4.18 -0.72
C GLU A 285 18.15 3.93 -0.26
N GLN A 286 19.03 4.93 -0.43
CA GLN A 286 20.41 4.86 0.02
C GLN A 286 20.47 4.65 1.54
N LYS A 287 19.68 5.40 2.31
CA LYS A 287 19.59 5.23 3.76
C LYS A 287 19.09 3.83 4.15
N ILE A 288 18.02 3.36 3.53
CA ILE A 288 17.44 2.04 3.79
C ILE A 288 18.48 0.94 3.48
N VAL A 289 19.19 1.06 2.36
CA VAL A 289 20.27 0.14 1.98
C VAL A 289 21.38 0.16 3.01
N ASP A 290 21.85 1.35 3.40
CA ASP A 290 22.98 1.49 4.32
C ASP A 290 22.64 0.96 5.72
N ASP A 291 21.44 1.22 6.24
CA ASP A 291 20.97 0.70 7.53
C ASP A 291 20.81 -0.81 7.50
N THR A 292 20.16 -1.32 6.46
CA THR A 292 19.93 -2.76 6.27
C THR A 292 21.27 -3.49 6.15
N TRP A 293 22.20 -2.94 5.36
CA TRP A 293 23.54 -3.50 5.21
C TRP A 293 24.31 -3.49 6.53
N SER A 294 24.28 -2.39 7.28
CA SER A 294 24.94 -2.26 8.57
C SER A 294 24.41 -3.29 9.57
N PHE A 295 23.10 -3.53 9.60
CA PHE A 295 22.49 -4.59 10.41
C PHE A 295 22.99 -5.99 10.01
N TYR A 296 23.05 -6.32 8.73
CA TYR A 296 23.61 -7.63 8.32
C TYR A 296 25.09 -7.78 8.64
N GLN A 297 25.85 -6.68 8.72
CA GLN A 297 27.24 -6.72 9.15
C GLN A 297 27.39 -6.97 10.65
N SER A 298 26.45 -6.52 11.50
CA SER A 298 26.52 -6.73 12.95
C SER A 298 26.15 -8.16 13.39
N LEU A 299 25.55 -8.96 12.50
CA LEU A 299 25.24 -10.37 12.74
C LEU A 299 26.41 -11.33 12.43
N ARG A 300 27.56 -10.79 11.99
CA ARG A 300 28.77 -11.56 11.69
C ARG A 300 29.74 -11.50 12.84
#